data_AF-A0AAU8FYB5-F1
#
_entry.id   AF-A0AAU8FYB5-F1
#
_cell.length_a   1.000
_cell.length_b   1.000
_cell.length_c   1.000
_cell.angle_alpha   90.00
_cell.angle_beta   90.00
_cell.angle_gamma   90.00
#
_symmetry.space_group_name_H-M   'P 1'
#
loop_
_entity.id
_entity.type
_entity.pdbx_description
1 polymer ?
#
loop_
_entity_poly.entity_id
_entity_poly.type
_entity_poly.pdbx_seq_one_letter_code
_entity_poly.pdbx_strand_id
1 'polypeptide(L)'
;MDGAPRTRFVGDTKQARTYAWFLTFAAVVPPAVVAVFVLGWYRAQVYGWTEGFRSYHAGDPFPWGWVAVGVLACVFLGRFAVRQWRRYRALVADDRRRGVRPS
;
A
#
# COMPACT_ATOMS: atom_id res chain seq x y z
N MET A 1 -16.91 -39.81 -17.46
CA MET A 1 -15.97 -39.78 -16.33
C MET A 1 -15.63 -38.33 -16.06
N ASP A 2 -16.47 -37.67 -15.27
CA ASP A 2 -16.31 -36.27 -14.92
C ASP A 2 -15.17 -36.16 -13.91
N GLY A 3 -14.01 -35.72 -14.38
CA GLY A 3 -12.85 -35.47 -13.55
C GLY A 3 -13.21 -34.42 -12.50
N ALA A 4 -13.33 -34.86 -11.25
CA ALA A 4 -13.62 -33.99 -10.12
C ALA A 4 -12.73 -32.73 -10.18
N PRO A 5 -13.29 -31.52 -9.99
CA PRO A 5 -12.50 -30.31 -9.93
C PRO A 5 -11.51 -30.49 -8.78
N ARG A 6 -10.21 -30.59 -9.11
CA ARG A 6 -9.13 -30.68 -8.13
C ARG A 6 -9.24 -29.44 -7.26
N THR A 7 -9.77 -29.61 -6.05
CA THR A 7 -9.91 -28.53 -5.08
C THR A 7 -8.52 -28.00 -4.78
N ARG A 8 -8.34 -26.70 -5.03
CA ARG A 8 -7.06 -26.00 -4.93
C ARG A 8 -6.61 -26.00 -3.47
N PHE A 9 -5.74 -26.93 -3.08
CA PHE A 9 -5.20 -27.01 -1.71
C PHE A 9 -4.26 -25.85 -1.35
N VAL A 10 -3.86 -25.04 -2.35
CA VAL A 10 -2.96 -23.91 -2.17
C VAL A 10 -3.62 -22.70 -2.83
N GLY A 11 -3.86 -21.66 -2.02
CA GLY A 11 -4.81 -20.57 -2.26
C GLY A 11 -4.84 -19.92 -3.66
N ASP A 12 -5.98 -19.32 -3.96
CA ASP A 12 -6.32 -18.77 -5.27
C ASP A 12 -5.32 -17.68 -5.74
N THR A 13 -4.68 -17.90 -6.89
CA THR A 13 -3.76 -16.93 -7.52
C THR A 13 -4.43 -15.60 -7.82
N LYS A 14 -5.73 -15.60 -8.15
CA LYS A 14 -6.50 -14.38 -8.40
C LYS A 14 -6.67 -13.57 -7.12
N GLN A 15 -7.01 -14.24 -6.02
CA GLN A 15 -7.12 -13.62 -4.70
C GLN A 15 -5.76 -13.05 -4.22
N ALA A 16 -4.66 -13.79 -4.42
CA ALA A 16 -3.32 -13.31 -4.08
C ALA A 16 -2.90 -12.07 -4.89
N ARG A 17 -3.22 -12.03 -6.19
CA ARG A 17 -2.99 -10.87 -7.05
C ARG A 17 -3.83 -9.66 -6.63
N THR A 18 -5.12 -9.85 -6.37
CA THR A 18 -6.02 -8.76 -5.91
C THR A 18 -5.53 -8.17 -4.60
N TYR A 19 -5.12 -9.01 -3.64
CA TYR A 19 -4.60 -8.55 -2.36
C TYR A 19 -3.25 -7.83 -2.48
N ALA A 20 -2.37 -8.29 -3.37
CA ALA A 20 -1.11 -7.60 -3.66
C ALA A 20 -1.32 -6.21 -4.27
N TRP A 21 -2.28 -6.07 -5.20
CA TRP A 21 -2.69 -4.78 -5.75
C TRP A 21 -3.31 -3.87 -4.70
N PHE A 22 -4.22 -4.39 -3.88
CA PHE A 22 -4.80 -3.64 -2.77
C PHE A 22 -3.72 -3.05 -1.84
N LEU A 23 -2.72 -3.86 -1.44
CA LEU A 23 -1.62 -3.37 -0.61
C LEU A 23 -0.73 -2.33 -1.32
N THR A 24 -0.56 -2.47 -2.64
CA THR A 24 0.19 -1.49 -3.44
C THR A 24 -0.54 -0.15 -3.47
N PHE A 25 -1.85 -0.15 -3.70
CA PHE A 25 -2.66 1.08 -3.67
C PHE A 25 -2.75 1.66 -2.26
N ALA A 26 -2.89 0.81 -1.24
CA ALA A 26 -2.89 1.26 0.15
C ALA A 26 -1.57 1.95 0.53
N ALA A 27 -0.43 1.54 -0.05
CA ALA A 27 0.86 2.19 0.17
C ALA A 27 0.96 3.63 -0.39
N VAL A 28 0.02 4.06 -1.23
CA VAL A 28 -0.07 5.44 -1.75
C VAL A 28 -0.80 6.37 -0.76
N VAL A 29 -1.57 5.83 0.18
CA VAL A 29 -2.30 6.64 1.17
C VAL A 29 -1.37 7.39 2.14
N PRO A 30 -0.34 6.76 2.74
CA PRO A 30 0.58 7.48 3.64
C PRO A 30 1.25 8.73 3.05
N PRO A 31 1.83 8.72 1.82
CA PRO A 31 2.46 9.93 1.27
C PRO A 31 1.42 11.00 0.93
N ALA A 32 0.21 10.62 0.54
CA ALA A 32 -0.88 11.58 0.31
C ALA A 32 -1.27 12.30 1.62
N VAL A 33 -1.40 11.56 2.72
CA VAL A 33 -1.67 12.12 4.04
C VAL A 33 -0.53 13.06 4.48
N VAL A 34 0.73 12.63 4.33
CA VAL A 34 1.89 13.49 4.63
C VAL A 34 1.88 14.76 3.79
N ALA A 35 1.54 14.68 2.51
CA ALA A 35 1.47 15.84 1.62
C ALA A 35 0.44 16.87 2.11
N VAL A 36 -0.72 16.44 2.61
CA VAL A 36 -1.73 17.34 3.19
C VAL A 36 -1.17 18.08 4.40
N PHE A 37 -0.47 17.38 5.31
CA PHE A 37 0.12 18.01 6.50
C PHE A 37 1.26 18.97 6.16
N VAL A 38 2.13 18.59 5.22
CA VAL A 38 3.24 19.45 4.77
C VAL A 38 2.72 20.67 4.02
N LEU A 39 1.70 20.51 3.17
CA LEU A 39 1.09 21.61 2.45
C LEU A 39 0.37 22.58 3.40
N GLY A 40 -0.32 22.06 4.41
CA GLY A 40 -0.93 22.88 5.47
C GLY A 40 0.11 23.70 6.23
N TRP A 41 1.22 23.07 6.63
CA TRP A 41 2.33 23.78 7.28
C TRP A 41 2.96 24.83 6.35
N TYR A 42 3.23 24.48 5.08
CA TYR A 42 3.81 25.40 4.10
C TYR A 42 2.92 26.63 3.88
N ARG A 43 1.61 26.43 3.77
CA ARG A 43 0.64 27.52 3.63
C ARG A 43 0.63 28.45 4.85
N ALA A 44 0.73 27.89 6.05
CA ALA A 44 0.82 28.68 7.27
C ALA A 44 2.11 29.50 7.33
N GLN A 45 3.25 28.95 6.92
CA GLN A 45 4.54 29.68 6.95
C GLN A 45 4.67 30.73 5.85
N VAL A 46 4.22 30.43 4.63
CA VAL A 46 4.45 31.30 3.46
C VAL A 46 3.34 32.33 3.28
N TYR A 47 2.09 31.95 3.52
CA TYR A 47 0.94 32.83 3.24
C TYR A 47 0.24 33.31 4.52
N GLY A 48 0.56 32.75 5.70
CA GLY A 48 -0.12 33.10 6.95
C GLY A 48 -1.55 32.52 7.06
N TRP A 49 -1.92 31.59 6.19
CA TRP A 49 -3.26 31.00 6.17
C TRP A 49 -3.33 29.87 7.21
N THR A 50 -4.22 30.00 8.19
CA THR A 50 -4.40 29.02 9.28
C THR A 50 -5.65 28.15 9.12
N GLU A 51 -6.44 28.36 8.05
CA GLU A 51 -7.66 27.60 7.77
C GLU A 51 -7.31 26.21 7.21
N GLY A 52 -7.54 25.15 8.01
CA GLY A 52 -7.33 23.76 7.62
C GLY A 52 -7.64 22.76 8.73
N PHE A 53 -7.59 21.46 8.40
CA PHE A 53 -7.86 20.34 9.32
C PHE A 53 -6.99 20.33 10.59
N ARG A 54 -5.83 20.98 10.54
CA ARG A 54 -4.97 21.29 11.69
C ARG A 54 -4.47 22.71 11.51
N SER A 55 -4.77 23.57 12.47
CA SER A 55 -4.35 24.98 12.47
C SER A 55 -2.85 25.06 12.77
N TYR A 56 -2.03 25.00 11.73
CA TYR A 56 -0.62 25.37 11.83
C TYR A 56 -0.52 26.90 11.87
N HIS A 57 0.34 27.42 12.74
CA HIS A 57 0.62 28.84 12.88
C HIS A 57 2.01 29.18 12.34
N ALA A 58 2.23 30.44 12.00
CA ALA A 58 3.56 30.92 11.64
C ALA A 58 4.53 30.68 12.81
N GLY A 59 5.70 30.13 12.50
CA GLY A 59 6.71 29.75 13.51
C GLY A 59 6.55 28.34 14.08
N ASP A 60 5.47 27.61 13.74
CA ASP A 60 5.35 26.21 14.14
C ASP A 60 6.48 25.36 13.55
N PRO A 61 7.04 24.41 14.33
CA PRO A 61 8.06 23.51 13.83
C PRO A 61 7.51 22.62 12.72
N PHE A 62 8.38 22.26 11.77
CA PHE A 62 8.02 21.37 10.68
C PHE A 62 7.47 20.03 11.21
N PRO A 63 6.39 19.47 10.63
CA PRO A 63 5.68 18.30 11.18
C PRO A 63 6.41 16.97 10.92
N TRP A 64 7.65 16.85 11.38
CA TRP A 64 8.49 15.64 11.24
C TRP A 64 7.82 14.37 11.74
N GLY A 65 7.01 14.47 12.80
CA GLY A 65 6.26 13.32 13.33
C GLY A 65 5.35 12.69 12.28
N TRP A 66 4.61 13.49 11.51
CA TRP A 66 3.73 12.99 10.45
C TRP A 66 4.53 12.40 9.28
N VAL A 67 5.64 13.05 8.92
CA VAL A 67 6.57 12.53 7.90
C VAL A 67 7.11 11.16 8.31
N ALA A 68 7.58 11.02 9.55
CA ALA A 68 8.09 9.76 10.07
C ALA A 68 7.01 8.66 10.08
N VAL A 69 5.80 8.97 10.55
CA VAL A 69 4.66 8.03 10.52
C VAL A 69 4.34 7.61 9.08
N GLY A 70 4.31 8.54 8.13
CA GLY A 70 4.05 8.24 6.73
C GLY A 70 5.13 7.37 6.10
N VAL A 71 6.41 7.65 6.38
CA VAL A 71 7.54 6.83 5.90
C VAL A 71 7.46 5.42 6.49
N LEU A 72 7.21 5.28 7.79
CA LEU A 72 7.08 3.98 8.45
C LEU A 72 5.89 3.18 7.89
N ALA A 73 4.74 3.83 7.67
CA ALA A 73 3.57 3.20 7.07
C ALA A 73 3.84 2.75 5.63
N CYS A 74 4.53 3.57 4.82
CA CYS A 74 5.00 3.19 3.48
C CYS A 74 5.91 1.97 3.50
N VAL A 75 6.94 1.97 4.36
CA VAL A 75 7.90 0.87 4.48
C VAL A 75 7.17 -0.40 4.92
N PHE A 76 6.27 -0.30 5.89
CA PHE A 76 5.46 -1.41 6.36
C PHE A 76 4.60 -1.99 5.23
N LEU A 77 3.75 -1.17 4.61
CA LEU A 77 2.86 -1.61 3.53
C LEU A 77 3.63 -2.14 2.31
N GLY A 78 4.72 -1.47 1.93
CA GLY A 78 5.60 -1.90 0.85
C GLY A 78 6.22 -3.28 1.12
N ARG A 79 6.66 -3.53 2.36
CA ARG A 79 7.21 -4.83 2.75
C ARG A 79 6.15 -5.94 2.68
N PHE A 80 4.91 -5.66 3.09
CA PHE A 80 3.80 -6.60 2.95
C PHE A 80 3.39 -6.83 1.49
N ALA A 81 3.34 -5.78 0.67
CA ALA A 81 3.07 -5.88 -0.76
C ALA A 81 4.12 -6.76 -1.46
N VAL A 82 5.42 -6.55 -1.19
CA VAL A 82 6.50 -7.38 -1.73
C VAL A 82 6.36 -8.84 -1.32
N ARG A 83 6.02 -9.13 -0.06
CA ARG A 83 5.78 -10.51 0.40
C ARG A 83 4.62 -11.16 -0.36
N GLN A 84 3.53 -10.44 -0.59
CA GLN A 84 2.38 -10.98 -1.34
C GLN A 84 2.69 -11.17 -2.82
N TRP A 85 3.44 -10.24 -3.44
CA TRP A 85 3.93 -10.40 -4.81
C TRP A 85 4.87 -11.60 -4.96
N ARG A 86 5.75 -11.86 -3.97
CA ARG A 86 6.59 -13.06 -3.93
C ARG A 86 5.75 -14.33 -3.84
N ARG A 87 4.74 -14.34 -2.96
CA ARG A 87 3.80 -15.46 -2.83
C ARG A 87 3.04 -15.72 -4.14
N TYR A 88 2.53 -14.67 -4.79
CA TYR A 88 1.89 -14.77 -6.09
C TYR A 88 2.82 -15.38 -7.15
N ARG A 89 4.07 -14.90 -7.24
CA ARG A 89 5.06 -15.46 -8.19
C ARG A 89 5.36 -16.94 -7.94
N ALA A 90 5.45 -17.36 -6.67
CA ALA A 90 5.65 -18.76 -6.31
C ALA A 90 4.46 -19.63 -6.76
N LEU A 91 3.23 -19.18 -6.51
CA LEU A 91 2.01 -19.89 -6.94
C LEU A 91 1.91 -19.99 -8.46
N VAL A 92 2.26 -18.92 -9.20
CA VAL A 92 2.28 -18.93 -10.67
C VAL A 92 3.35 -19.88 -11.22
N ALA A 93 4.51 -19.98 -10.56
CA ALA A 93 5.56 -20.91 -10.94
C ALA A 93 5.12 -22.37 -10.74
N ASP A 94 4.43 -22.65 -9.64
CA ASP A 94 3.85 -23.98 -9.36
C ASP A 94 2.74 -24.35 -10.35
N ASP A 95 1.86 -23.41 -10.68
CA ASP A 95 0.79 -23.61 -11.68
C ASP A 95 1.37 -23.92 -13.07
N ARG A 96 2.45 -23.22 -13.48
CA ARG A 96 3.18 -23.52 -14.73
C ARG A 96 3.80 -24.91 -14.73
N ARG A 97 4.43 -25.33 -13.62
CA ARG A 97 5.04 -26.67 -13.49
C ARG A 97 4.01 -27.80 -13.56
N ARG A 98 2.78 -27.54 -13.11
CA ARG A 98 1.69 -28.52 -13.09
C ARG A 98 0.84 -28.54 -14.37
N GLY A 99 1.14 -27.69 -15.35
CA GLY A 99 0.38 -27.60 -16.60
C GLY A 99 -1.06 -27.09 -16.43
N VAL A 100 -1.38 -26.46 -15.29
CA VAL A 100 -2.72 -25.92 -15.02
C VAL A 100 -2.82 -24.57 -15.72
N ARG A 101 -3.74 -24.44 -16.68
CA ARG A 101 -4.00 -23.15 -17.34
C ARG A 101 -4.58 -22.16 -16.32
N PRO A 102 -4.06 -20.92 -16.25
CA PRO A 102 -4.67 -19.89 -15.43
C PRO A 102 -6.07 -19.58 -15.98
N SER A 103 -7.09 -19.65 -15.12
CA SER A 103 -8.47 -19.21 -15.36
C SER A 103 -8.58 -17.69 -15.35
#